data_AF-A0A0C2MU79-F1
#
_entry.id   AF-A0A0C2MU79-F1
#
_cell.length_a   1.000
_cell.length_b   1.000
_cell.length_c   1.000
_cell.angle_alpha   90.00
_cell.angle_beta   90.00
_cell.angle_gamma   90.00
#
_symmetry.space_group_name_H-M   'P 1'
#
loop_
_entity.id
_entity.type
_entity.pdbx_description
1 polymer ?
#
loop_
_entity_poly.entity_id
_entity_poly.type
_entity_poly.pdbx_seq_one_letter_code
_entity_poly.pdbx_strand_id
1 'polypeptide(L)'
;MPPEFINPIVDSMRNQIEEFEEIDSFDVASNNIVIIKLDIELAGFHLVDQFEWDLASNYVTPEYFASLLVKELGLSQEFLLRIVVDIRCQIIWYKALFKTRNNDYPPKLRAPGLRNVSMRDKWTPHVTKTLKNTPK
;
A
#
# COMPACT_ATOMS: atom_id res chain seq x y z
N MET A 1 7.55 -21.11 -21.15
CA MET A 1 7.68 -21.46 -19.72
C MET A 1 7.81 -22.97 -19.65
N PRO A 2 8.84 -23.51 -18.97
CA PRO A 2 9.01 -24.95 -18.86
C PRO A 2 7.90 -25.62 -18.01
N PRO A 3 7.43 -26.83 -18.36
CA PRO A 3 6.27 -27.46 -17.73
C PRO A 3 6.47 -27.81 -16.25
N GLU A 4 7.70 -27.98 -15.79
CA GLU A 4 8.05 -28.23 -14.39
C GLU A 4 7.69 -27.07 -13.46
N PHE A 5 7.53 -25.85 -13.98
CA PHE A 5 7.10 -24.69 -13.18
C PHE A 5 5.58 -24.62 -13.00
N ILE A 6 4.79 -25.37 -13.78
CA ILE A 6 3.33 -25.26 -13.74
C ILE A 6 2.80 -25.65 -12.36
N ASN A 7 3.15 -26.83 -11.84
CA ASN A 7 2.64 -27.28 -10.54
C ASN A 7 3.10 -26.37 -9.38
N PRO A 8 4.38 -26.01 -9.24
CA PRO A 8 4.82 -25.08 -8.21
C PRO A 8 4.13 -23.71 -8.25
N ILE A 9 3.89 -23.16 -9.45
CA ILE A 9 3.18 -21.89 -9.61
C ILE A 9 1.73 -22.04 -9.15
N VAL A 10 1.05 -23.10 -9.61
CA VAL A 10 -0.35 -23.37 -9.26
C VAL A 10 -0.52 -23.60 -7.76
N ASP A 11 0.38 -24.38 -7.15
CA ASP A 11 0.35 -24.65 -5.71
C ASP A 11 0.65 -23.37 -4.91
N SER A 12 1.60 -22.54 -5.37
CA SER A 12 1.86 -21.23 -4.76
C SER A 12 0.64 -20.30 -4.84
N MET A 13 -0.08 -20.29 -5.98
CA MET A 13 -1.30 -19.50 -6.12
C MET A 13 -2.41 -19.98 -5.18
N ARG A 14 -2.62 -21.29 -5.06
CA ARG A 14 -3.62 -21.86 -4.15
C ARG A 14 -3.32 -21.52 -2.70
N ASN A 15 -2.07 -21.73 -2.27
CA ASN A 15 -1.66 -21.43 -0.89
C ASN A 15 -1.84 -19.93 -0.56
N GLN A 16 -1.50 -19.04 -1.50
CA GLN A 16 -1.70 -17.59 -1.31
C GLN A 16 -3.18 -17.21 -1.20
N ILE A 17 -4.07 -17.87 -1.94
CA ILE A 17 -5.52 -17.62 -1.86
C ILE A 17 -6.08 -18.09 -0.52
N GLU A 18 -5.71 -19.29 -0.07
CA GLU A 18 -6.18 -19.86 1.20
C GLU A 18 -5.74 -19.02 2.40
N GLU A 19 -4.47 -18.60 2.44
CA GLU A 19 -3.95 -17.73 3.51
C GLU A 19 -4.64 -16.34 3.51
N PHE A 20 -4.98 -15.83 2.32
CA PHE A 20 -5.65 -14.54 2.18
C PHE A 20 -7.11 -14.57 2.67
N GLU A 21 -7.86 -15.63 2.39
CA GLU A 21 -9.30 -15.72 2.73
C GLU A 21 -9.55 -15.64 4.24
N GLU A 22 -8.66 -16.23 5.04
CA GLU A 22 -8.71 -16.14 6.50
C GLU A 22 -8.42 -14.74 7.07
N ILE A 23 -7.68 -13.92 6.32
CA ILE A 23 -7.32 -12.55 6.71
C ILE A 23 -8.37 -11.57 6.21
N ASP A 24 -8.90 -11.78 5.00
CA ASP A 24 -9.85 -10.85 4.40
C ASP A 24 -11.19 -10.85 5.13
N SER A 25 -11.63 -12.02 5.58
CA SER A 25 -12.82 -12.22 6.42
C SER A 25 -12.73 -11.63 7.82
N PHE A 26 -11.54 -11.15 8.25
CA PHE A 26 -11.39 -10.45 9.52
C PHE A 26 -11.88 -9.00 9.40
N ASP A 27 -13.07 -8.76 9.95
CA ASP A 27 -13.61 -7.41 10.09
C ASP A 27 -12.87 -6.66 11.20
N VAL A 28 -12.08 -5.67 10.77
CA VAL A 28 -11.40 -4.75 11.68
C VAL A 28 -12.45 -3.79 12.27
N ALA A 29 -12.50 -3.67 13.59
CA ALA A 29 -13.42 -2.76 14.26
C ALA A 29 -13.27 -1.30 13.76
N SER A 30 -14.33 -0.51 13.87
CA SER A 30 -14.32 0.90 13.43
C SER A 30 -13.26 1.73 14.17
N ASN A 31 -12.69 2.73 13.48
CA ASN A 31 -11.61 3.63 13.93
C ASN A 31 -10.18 3.06 13.93
N ASN A 32 -9.89 2.01 13.17
CA ASN A 32 -8.52 1.52 12.97
C ASN A 32 -7.87 2.18 11.75
N ILE A 33 -7.27 3.34 11.99
CA ILE A 33 -6.53 4.11 10.98
C ILE A 33 -5.05 3.72 11.03
N VAL A 34 -4.53 3.22 9.91
CA VAL A 34 -3.12 2.86 9.77
C VAL A 34 -2.39 3.83 8.85
N ILE A 35 -1.07 3.77 8.87
CA ILE A 35 -0.22 4.55 7.96
C ILE A 35 0.24 3.64 6.84
N ILE A 36 -0.10 4.01 5.61
CA ILE A 36 0.42 3.38 4.40
C ILE A 36 1.61 4.22 3.91
N LYS A 37 2.69 3.55 3.52
CA LYS A 37 3.89 4.19 2.98
C LYS A 37 4.19 3.62 1.61
N LEU A 38 4.29 4.49 0.61
CA LEU A 38 4.71 4.10 -0.73
C LEU A 38 6.19 4.43 -0.89
N ASP A 39 6.95 3.45 -1.36
CA ASP A 39 8.35 3.60 -1.77
C ASP A 39 8.54 2.80 -3.07
N ILE A 40 8.31 3.48 -4.20
CA ILE A 40 8.17 2.83 -5.50
C ILE A 40 9.14 3.45 -6.50
N GLU A 41 10.09 2.64 -6.95
CA GLU A 41 10.94 2.96 -8.10
C GLU A 41 10.42 2.24 -9.35
N LEU A 42 10.06 3.01 -10.39
CA LEU A 42 9.57 2.49 -11.66
C LEU A 42 9.79 3.51 -12.79
N ALA A 43 10.13 3.02 -13.99
CA ALA A 43 10.30 3.85 -15.20
C ALA A 43 11.27 5.05 -15.05
N GLY A 44 12.27 4.93 -14.17
CA GLY A 44 13.23 6.01 -13.89
C GLY A 44 12.64 7.15 -13.03
N PHE A 45 11.54 6.89 -12.33
CA PHE A 45 10.99 7.74 -11.30
C PHE A 45 10.95 6.98 -9.97
N HIS A 46 11.13 7.72 -8.89
CA HIS A 46 11.03 7.25 -7.51
C HIS A 46 9.93 8.05 -6.80
N LEU A 47 8.83 7.36 -6.48
CA LEU A 47 7.69 7.87 -5.74
C LEU A 47 7.84 7.50 -4.25
N VAL A 48 7.86 8.50 -3.39
CA VAL A 48 7.79 8.35 -1.93
C VAL A 48 6.56 9.09 -1.43
N ASP A 49 5.65 8.38 -0.77
CA ASP A 49 4.43 8.97 -0.21
C ASP A 49 4.03 8.31 1.11
N GLN A 50 3.25 9.02 1.92
CA GLN A 50 2.69 8.49 3.15
C GLN A 50 1.30 9.09 3.40
N PHE A 51 0.32 8.24 3.68
CA PHE A 51 -1.05 8.65 4.01
C PHE A 51 -1.69 7.74 5.06
N GLU A 52 -2.78 8.25 5.63
CA GLU A 52 -3.63 7.52 6.58
C GLU A 52 -4.66 6.71 5.79
N TRP A 53 -4.87 5.47 6.20
CA TRP A 53 -5.85 4.57 5.61
C TRP A 53 -6.75 3.98 6.68
N ASP A 54 -8.06 4.12 6.50
CA ASP A 54 -9.05 3.48 7.37
C ASP A 54 -9.30 2.05 6.89
N LEU A 55 -8.91 1.06 7.69
CA LEU A 55 -9.07 -0.36 7.36
C LEU A 55 -10.53 -0.82 7.31
N ALA A 56 -11.45 -0.07 7.93
CA ALA A 56 -12.88 -0.37 7.91
C ALA A 56 -13.63 0.40 6.79
N SER A 57 -12.93 1.21 5.99
CA SER A 57 -13.55 2.01 4.93
C SER A 57 -13.88 1.18 3.70
N ASN A 58 -15.16 1.15 3.34
CA ASN A 58 -15.65 0.58 2.09
C ASN A 58 -15.86 1.63 0.99
N TYR A 59 -15.53 2.90 1.27
CA TYR A 59 -15.80 4.02 0.35
C TYR A 59 -14.70 4.24 -0.68
N VAL A 60 -13.44 3.97 -0.32
CA VAL A 60 -12.27 4.23 -1.18
C VAL A 60 -11.51 2.93 -1.34
N THR A 61 -11.47 2.40 -2.56
CA THR A 61 -10.66 1.22 -2.88
C THR A 61 -9.22 1.63 -3.21
N PRO A 62 -8.23 0.75 -2.99
CA PRO A 62 -6.85 0.98 -3.43
C PRO A 62 -6.75 1.35 -4.91
N GLU A 63 -7.55 0.72 -5.77
CA GLU A 63 -7.60 1.00 -7.22
C GLU A 63 -8.04 2.44 -7.50
N TYR A 64 -9.12 2.87 -6.85
CA TYR A 64 -9.64 4.21 -7.05
C TYR A 64 -8.64 5.26 -6.56
N PHE A 65 -8.08 5.07 -5.36
CA PHE A 65 -7.05 5.94 -4.81
C PHE A 65 -5.81 6.03 -5.72
N ALA A 66 -5.27 4.89 -6.14
CA ALA A 66 -4.10 4.84 -7.01
C ALA A 66 -4.34 5.55 -8.36
N SER A 67 -5.54 5.41 -8.92
CA SER A 67 -5.91 6.08 -10.18
C SER A 67 -5.91 7.60 -10.06
N LEU A 68 -6.36 8.13 -8.92
CA LEU A 68 -6.34 9.55 -8.61
C LEU A 68 -4.91 10.04 -8.40
N LEU A 69 -4.14 9.34 -7.56
CA LEU A 69 -2.75 9.70 -7.24
C LEU A 69 -1.87 9.78 -8.51
N VAL A 70 -1.96 8.77 -9.38
CA VAL A 70 -1.22 8.75 -10.66
C VAL A 70 -1.63 9.93 -11.54
N LYS A 71 -2.92 10.25 -11.61
CA LYS A 71 -3.45 11.35 -12.41
C LYS A 71 -3.00 12.72 -11.87
N GLU A 72 -3.04 12.90 -10.55
CA GLU A 72 -2.66 14.16 -9.89
C GLU A 72 -1.16 14.44 -9.98
N LEU A 73 -0.33 13.40 -9.88
CA LEU A 73 1.12 13.51 -9.99
C LEU A 73 1.63 13.49 -11.45
N GLY A 74 0.75 13.29 -12.43
CA GLY A 74 1.11 13.17 -13.84
C GLY A 74 2.04 11.98 -14.14
N LEU A 75 1.90 10.90 -13.37
CA LEU A 75 2.71 9.68 -13.53
C LEU A 75 2.18 8.80 -14.66
N SER A 76 3.05 7.91 -15.16
CA SER A 76 2.66 6.87 -16.11
C SER A 76 1.66 5.89 -15.47
N GLN A 77 0.74 5.34 -16.27
CA GLN A 77 -0.18 4.28 -15.83
C GLN A 77 0.55 3.02 -15.33
N GLU A 78 1.83 2.84 -15.69
CA GLU A 78 2.67 1.75 -15.16
C GLU A 78 2.77 1.77 -13.63
N PHE A 79 2.65 2.94 -12.99
CA PHE A 79 2.63 3.07 -11.53
C PHE A 79 1.33 2.56 -10.90
N LEU A 80 0.22 2.54 -11.63
CA LEU A 80 -1.10 2.24 -11.08
C LEU A 80 -1.12 0.90 -10.35
N LEU A 81 -0.76 -0.18 -11.06
CA LEU A 81 -0.79 -1.53 -10.49
C LEU A 81 0.19 -1.66 -9.32
N ARG A 82 1.36 -1.02 -9.43
CA ARG A 82 2.38 -1.08 -8.38
C ARG A 82 1.90 -0.43 -7.09
N ILE A 83 1.26 0.73 -7.18
CA ILE A 83 0.64 1.42 -6.03
C ILE A 83 -0.48 0.56 -5.43
N VAL A 84 -1.37 0.02 -6.27
CA VAL A 84 -2.48 -0.84 -5.80
C VAL A 84 -1.99 -2.04 -5.03
N VAL A 85 -1.01 -2.78 -5.59
CA VAL A 85 -0.46 -3.97 -4.95
C VAL A 85 0.21 -3.62 -3.63
N ASP A 86 1.01 -2.54 -3.59
CA ASP A 86 1.69 -2.11 -2.37
C ASP A 86 0.71 -1.76 -1.24
N ILE A 87 -0.33 -0.97 -1.56
CA ILE A 87 -1.41 -0.63 -0.61
C ILE A 87 -2.10 -1.91 -0.10
N ARG A 88 -2.47 -2.82 -1.00
CA ARG A 88 -3.16 -4.08 -0.65
C ARG A 88 -2.30 -4.96 0.26
N CYS A 89 -1.02 -5.13 -0.07
CA CYS A 89 -0.08 -5.89 0.75
C CYS A 89 0.03 -5.31 2.17
N GLN A 90 0.11 -3.99 2.31
CA GLN A 90 0.16 -3.34 3.62
C GLN A 90 -1.16 -3.51 4.39
N ILE A 91 -2.32 -3.37 3.73
CA ILE A 91 -3.64 -3.62 4.36
C ILE A 91 -3.73 -5.04 4.92
N ILE A 92 -3.33 -6.04 4.12
CA ILE A 92 -3.34 -7.45 4.54
C ILE A 92 -2.44 -7.65 5.76
N TRP A 93 -1.22 -7.10 5.71
CA TRP A 93 -0.27 -7.18 6.82
C TRP A 93 -0.86 -6.57 8.10
N TYR A 94 -1.48 -5.40 8.01
CA TYR A 94 -2.15 -4.78 9.15
C TYR A 94 -3.33 -5.62 9.66
N LYS A 95 -4.21 -6.14 8.79
CA LYS A 95 -5.31 -7.03 9.19
C LYS A 95 -4.79 -8.26 9.95
N ALA A 96 -3.76 -8.93 9.44
CA ALA A 96 -3.13 -10.07 10.09
C ALA A 96 -2.52 -9.72 11.46
N LEU A 97 -1.90 -8.53 11.56
CA LEU A 97 -1.35 -8.01 12.80
C LEU A 97 -2.41 -7.76 13.87
N PHE A 98 -3.53 -7.13 13.50
CA PHE A 98 -4.68 -6.90 14.40
C PHE A 98 -5.30 -8.21 14.88
N LYS A 99 -5.44 -9.21 13.98
CA LYS A 99 -5.91 -10.56 14.31
C LYS A 99 -5.00 -11.24 15.35
N THR A 100 -3.68 -11.06 15.25
CA THR A 100 -2.70 -11.75 16.11
C THR A 100 -2.44 -11.05 17.45
N ARG A 101 -2.42 -9.70 17.49
CA ARG A 101 -1.91 -8.92 18.64
C ARG A 101 -2.98 -8.17 19.44
N ASN A 102 -4.26 -8.50 19.28
CA ASN A 102 -5.38 -7.99 20.09
C ASN A 102 -5.35 -6.46 20.31
N ASN A 103 -5.26 -5.68 19.22
CA ASN A 103 -5.34 -4.20 19.19
C ASN A 103 -4.24 -3.39 19.91
N ASP A 104 -3.17 -4.00 20.46
CA ASP A 104 -2.08 -3.27 21.14
C ASP A 104 -1.01 -2.67 20.21
N TYR A 105 -1.16 -2.84 18.89
CA TYR A 105 -0.37 -2.09 17.91
C TYR A 105 -0.99 -0.70 17.78
N PRO A 106 -0.24 0.42 17.77
CA PRO A 106 -0.89 1.72 17.89
C PRO A 106 -1.61 2.09 16.58
N PRO A 107 -2.91 2.44 16.62
CA PRO A 107 -3.38 3.51 15.75
C PRO A 107 -3.95 4.64 16.61
N LYS A 108 -3.15 5.70 16.80
CA LYS A 108 -3.72 7.04 17.02
C LYS A 108 -2.81 8.08 16.38
N LEU A 109 -3.23 8.59 15.24
CA LEU A 109 -3.51 10.02 15.16
C LEU A 109 -4.80 10.23 14.38
N ARG A 110 -5.90 10.44 15.11
CA ARG A 110 -6.78 11.54 14.74
C ARG A 110 -6.00 12.79 15.14
N ALA A 111 -5.18 13.33 14.24
CA ALA A 111 -4.66 14.68 14.43
C ALA A 111 -5.89 15.61 14.58
N PRO A 112 -5.79 16.76 15.28
CA PRO A 112 -6.79 17.81 15.11
C PRO A 112 -6.98 18.04 13.60
N GLY A 113 -8.16 18.49 13.15
CA GLY A 113 -8.51 18.55 11.71
C GLY A 113 -7.46 19.19 10.78
N LEU A 114 -6.47 19.89 11.33
CA LEU A 114 -5.24 20.32 10.66
C LEU A 114 -4.01 19.68 11.31
N ARG A 115 -3.15 19.04 10.50
CA ARG A 115 -1.81 18.61 10.92
C ARG A 115 -0.92 19.85 11.14
N ASN A 116 0.06 19.72 12.05
CA ASN A 116 1.06 20.77 12.23
C ASN A 116 1.88 20.95 10.95
N VAL A 117 2.13 22.20 10.56
CA VAL A 117 2.89 22.57 9.35
C VAL A 117 4.27 21.91 9.31
N SER A 118 4.91 21.69 10.46
CA SER A 118 6.21 21.00 10.55
C SER A 118 6.18 19.56 10.04
N MET A 119 5.01 18.93 9.91
CA MET A 119 4.89 17.58 9.36
C MET A 119 4.67 17.57 7.85
N ARG A 120 4.50 18.72 7.19
CA ARG A 120 4.15 18.82 5.76
C ARG A 120 5.05 17.94 4.88
N ASP A 121 6.36 18.07 5.04
CA ASP A 121 7.33 17.37 4.20
C ASP A 121 7.26 15.85 4.36
N LYS A 122 6.70 15.35 5.46
CA LYS A 122 6.51 13.92 5.68
C LYS A 122 5.26 13.34 5.00
N TRP A 123 4.21 14.14 4.82
CA TRP A 123 2.90 13.70 4.32
C TRP A 123 2.59 14.21 2.91
N THR A 124 3.55 14.85 2.26
CA THR A 124 3.44 15.29 0.87
C THR A 124 4.06 14.20 -0.01
N PRO A 125 3.42 13.81 -1.13
CA PRO A 125 4.04 12.90 -2.08
C PRO A 125 5.25 13.56 -2.74
N HIS A 126 6.34 12.79 -2.89
CA HIS A 126 7.57 13.22 -3.54
C HIS A 126 7.84 12.31 -4.74
N VAL A 127 8.01 12.90 -5.92
CA VAL A 127 8.44 12.20 -7.12
C VAL A 127 9.80 12.74 -7.54
N THR A 128 10.80 11.88 -7.60
CA THR A 128 12.13 12.22 -8.10
C THR A 128 12.47 11.41 -9.33
N LYS A 129 13.25 11.98 -10.25
CA LYS A 129 13.75 11.24 -11.42
C LYS A 129 15.02 10.51 -11.03
N THR A 130 15.02 9.18 -11.10
CA THR A 130 16.21 8.39 -10.79
C THR A 130 17.25 8.60 -11.88
N LEU A 131 18.35 9.25 -11.53
CA LEU A 131 19.48 9.41 -12.45
C LEU A 131 20.15 8.05 -12.61
N LYS A 132 20.11 7.48 -13.82
CA LYS A 132 20.98 6.36 -14.17
C LYS A 132 22.41 6.86 -14.07
N ASN A 133 23.15 6.47 -13.03
CA ASN A 133 24.60 6.67 -12.94
C ASN A 133 25.23 6.13 -14.23
N THR A 134 25.62 7.06 -15.11
CA THR A 134 26.42 6.71 -16.27
C THR A 134 27.87 6.76 -15.78
N PRO A 135 28.59 5.63 -15.66
CA PRO A 135 30.02 5.70 -15.37
C PRO A 135 30.69 6.48 -16.51
N LYS A 136 31.45 7.52 -16.13
CA LYS A 136 32.35 8.25 -17.03
C LYS A 136 33.52 7.35 -17.43
#